data_AF-A0A2T5XRF1-F1
#
_entry.id   AF-A0A2T5XRF1-F1
#
_cell.length_a   1.000
_cell.length_b   1.000
_cell.length_c   1.000
_cell.angle_alpha   90.00
_cell.angle_beta   90.00
_cell.angle_gamma   90.00
#
_symmetry.space_group_name_H-M   'P 1'
#
loop_
_entity.id
_entity.type
_entity.pdbx_description
1 polymer ?
#
loop_
_entity_poly.entity_id
_entity_poly.type
_entity_poly.pdbx_seq_one_letter_code
_entity_poly.pdbx_strand_id
1 'polypeptide(L)'
;MTKKALFSLLTTLFCTVVLAQQESQYTQYMYNTMLFNPGYTGSREVGSFFGMFRTQWVGIKGAPTNGSISYHQPMESLRNVGLGGSIFRESIGPQNQTAL
;
A
#
# COMPACT_ATOMS: atom_id res chain seq x y z
N MET A 1 39.71 2.84 31.12
CA MET A 1 39.56 2.57 29.67
C MET A 1 38.65 1.36 29.41
N THR A 2 38.77 0.28 30.17
CA THR A 2 37.94 -0.94 30.11
C THR A 2 36.42 -0.71 30.22
N LYS A 3 35.94 0.20 31.09
CA LYS A 3 34.50 0.50 31.20
C LYS A 3 33.90 1.10 29.92
N LYS A 4 34.67 1.93 29.21
CA LYS A 4 34.25 2.52 27.93
C LYS A 4 34.22 1.47 26.82
N ALA A 5 35.20 0.55 26.83
CA ALA A 5 35.25 -0.58 25.91
C ALA A 5 34.08 -1.55 26.12
N LEU A 6 33.75 -1.86 27.38
CA LEU A 6 32.62 -2.72 27.73
C LEU A 6 31.28 -2.08 27.32
N PHE A 7 31.10 -0.79 27.56
CA PHE A 7 29.91 -0.05 27.14
C PHE A 7 29.74 -0.02 25.62
N SER A 8 30.83 0.22 24.89
CA SER A 8 30.83 0.19 23.41
C SER A 8 30.47 -1.21 22.88
N LEU A 9 31.03 -2.26 23.49
CA LEU A 9 30.75 -3.65 23.12
C LEU A 9 29.29 -4.03 23.35
N LEU A 10 28.73 -3.64 24.50
CA LEU A 10 27.31 -3.84 24.81
C LEU A 10 26.41 -3.12 23.79
N THR A 11 26.72 -1.87 23.46
CA THR A 11 25.89 -1.08 22.52
C THR A 11 25.86 -1.70 21.13
N THR A 12 27.00 -2.26 20.67
CA THR A 12 27.11 -2.90 19.36
C THR A 12 26.35 -4.23 19.29
N LEU A 13 26.28 -4.97 20.41
CA LEU A 13 25.54 -6.24 20.49
C LEU A 13 24.00 -6.06 20.40
N PHE A 14 23.48 -4.87 20.71
CA PHE A 14 22.05 -4.55 20.64
C PHE A 14 21.62 -3.87 19.34
N CYS A 15 22.54 -3.66 18.38
CA CYS A 15 22.16 -3.24 17.03
C CYS A 15 21.56 -4.42 16.27
N THR A 16 20.24 -4.56 16.33
CA THR A 16 19.48 -5.59 15.62
C THR A 16 19.25 -5.22 14.14
N VAL A 17 18.86 -6.23 13.36
CA VAL A 17 18.52 -6.10 11.94
C VAL A 17 17.24 -5.27 11.78
N VAL A 18 17.32 -4.15 11.07
CA VAL A 18 16.15 -3.35 10.69
C VAL A 18 15.55 -3.94 9.40
N LEU A 19 14.28 -4.34 9.46
CA LEU A 19 13.52 -4.72 8.28
C LEU A 19 12.87 -3.47 7.70
N ALA A 20 13.48 -2.88 6.67
CA ALA A 20 12.87 -1.79 5.93
C ALA A 20 11.86 -2.35 4.92
N GLN A 21 10.62 -1.86 4.97
CA GLN A 21 9.58 -2.18 3.99
C GLN A 21 9.41 -0.98 3.05
N GLN A 22 9.35 -1.24 1.76
CA GLN A 22 9.00 -0.21 0.80
C GLN A 22 7.48 -0.16 0.68
N GLU A 23 6.90 0.96 1.10
CA GLU A 23 5.46 1.16 0.95
C GLU A 23 5.11 1.52 -0.50
N SER A 24 3.91 1.12 -0.92
CA SER A 24 3.35 1.44 -2.22
C SER A 24 3.20 2.94 -2.39
N GLN A 25 3.69 3.51 -3.51
CA GLN A 25 3.53 4.94 -3.80
C GLN A 25 2.29 5.19 -4.67
N TYR A 26 1.22 5.65 -4.02
CA TYR A 26 -0.06 5.92 -4.64
C TYR A 26 -0.34 7.42 -4.82
N THR A 27 0.01 7.99 -5.99
CA THR A 27 -0.19 9.43 -6.26
C THR A 27 -1.59 9.79 -6.76
N GLN A 28 -2.34 8.81 -7.27
CA GLN A 28 -3.66 8.99 -7.89
C GLN A 28 -4.83 8.67 -6.95
N TYR A 29 -4.61 8.85 -5.64
CA TYR A 29 -5.57 8.44 -4.61
C TYR A 29 -6.92 9.12 -4.67
N MET A 30 -6.97 10.33 -5.22
CA MET A 30 -8.20 11.10 -5.40
C MET A 30 -9.25 10.38 -6.26
N TYR A 31 -8.84 9.47 -7.17
CA TYR A 31 -9.79 8.76 -8.02
C TYR A 31 -10.40 7.52 -7.35
N ASN A 32 -9.65 6.90 -6.43
CA ASN A 32 -10.07 5.72 -5.68
C ASN A 32 -9.63 5.86 -4.22
N THR A 33 -10.41 6.64 -3.48
CA THR A 33 -10.15 6.99 -2.08
C THR A 33 -10.30 5.81 -1.13
N MET A 34 -11.17 4.84 -1.48
CA MET A 34 -11.34 3.57 -0.74
C MET A 34 -10.01 2.81 -0.60
N LEU A 35 -9.18 2.80 -1.65
CA LEU A 35 -7.92 2.05 -1.67
C LEU A 35 -6.92 2.54 -0.61
N PHE A 36 -6.97 3.83 -0.29
CA PHE A 36 -6.12 4.45 0.73
C PHE A 36 -6.81 4.52 2.10
N ASN A 37 -8.13 4.74 2.12
CA ASN A 37 -8.93 4.84 3.33
C ASN A 37 -10.16 3.92 3.26
N PRO A 38 -10.10 2.75 3.93
CA PRO A 38 -11.24 1.82 3.99
C PRO A 38 -12.53 2.43 4.57
N GLY A 39 -12.46 3.52 5.35
CA GLY A 39 -13.63 4.26 5.83
C GLY A 39 -14.44 4.93 4.72
N TYR A 40 -13.89 5.04 3.50
CA TYR A 40 -14.61 5.50 2.31
C TYR A 40 -15.44 4.38 1.65
N THR A 41 -15.35 3.15 2.11
CA THR A 41 -16.11 2.01 1.57
C THR A 41 -17.61 2.25 1.76
N GLY A 42 -18.36 2.20 0.66
CA GLY A 42 -19.80 2.45 0.66
C GLY A 42 -20.21 3.91 0.87
N SER A 43 -19.27 4.86 0.82
CA SER A 43 -19.59 6.30 0.93
C SER A 43 -20.28 6.86 -0.31
N ARG A 44 -20.09 6.21 -1.46
CA ARG A 44 -20.89 6.46 -2.67
C ARG A 44 -22.22 5.75 -2.47
N GLU A 45 -23.33 6.46 -2.63
CA GLU A 45 -24.70 5.95 -2.46
C GLU A 45 -25.10 4.85 -3.47
N VAL A 46 -24.15 4.37 -4.28
CA VAL A 46 -24.33 3.35 -5.30
C VAL A 46 -23.16 2.37 -5.29
N GLY A 47 -23.42 1.14 -5.74
CA GLY A 47 -22.37 0.19 -6.07
C GLY A 47 -21.39 0.78 -7.09
N SER A 48 -20.11 0.77 -6.75
CA SER A 48 -19.06 1.44 -7.50
C SER A 48 -17.93 0.46 -7.80
N PHE A 49 -17.70 0.22 -9.09
CA PHE A 49 -16.53 -0.50 -9.59
C PHE A 49 -15.52 0.49 -10.15
N PHE A 50 -14.24 0.32 -9.84
CA PHE A 50 -13.17 1.19 -10.32
C PHE A 50 -11.94 0.37 -10.72
N GLY A 51 -11.30 0.76 -11.82
CA GLY A 51 -10.07 0.14 -12.31
C GLY A 51 -9.07 1.22 -12.72
N MET A 52 -7.80 1.02 -12.36
CA MET A 52 -6.73 1.94 -12.71
C MET A 52 -5.47 1.18 -13.10
N PHE A 53 -4.78 1.69 -14.12
CA PHE A 53 -3.48 1.23 -14.52
C PHE A 53 -2.58 2.43 -14.77
N ARG A 54 -1.37 2.42 -14.21
CA ARG A 54 -0.36 3.46 -14.42
C ARG A 54 0.98 2.80 -14.77
N THR A 55 1.63 3.42 -15.74
CA THR A 55 3.00 3.13 -16.13
C THR A 55 3.80 4.41 -15.97
N GLN A 56 5.02 4.29 -15.48
CA GLN A 56 5.94 5.42 -15.34
C GLN A 56 7.22 5.14 -16.10
N TRP A 57 7.98 6.20 -16.40
CA TRP A 57 9.31 6.07 -17.00
C TRP A 57 9.30 5.18 -18.25
N VAL A 58 8.29 5.39 -19.10
CA VAL A 58 8.00 4.55 -20.26
C VAL A 58 9.24 4.45 -21.15
N GLY A 59 9.55 3.23 -21.60
CA GLY A 59 10.74 2.94 -22.39
C GLY A 59 11.95 2.48 -21.57
N ILE A 60 11.93 2.57 -20.24
CA ILE A 60 12.97 2.01 -19.36
C ILE A 60 12.62 0.57 -18.98
N LYS A 61 13.59 -0.35 -19.14
CA LYS A 61 13.42 -1.75 -18.74
C LYS A 61 13.25 -1.87 -17.23
N GLY A 62 12.18 -2.54 -16.78
CA GLY A 62 11.87 -2.68 -15.36
C GLY A 62 11.26 -1.43 -14.74
N ALA A 63 10.76 -0.49 -15.56
CA ALA A 63 10.09 0.69 -15.06
C ALA A 63 8.84 0.35 -14.22
N PRO A 64 8.51 1.18 -13.22
CA PRO A 64 7.35 0.98 -12.37
C PRO A 64 6.04 0.86 -13.14
N THR A 65 5.27 -0.16 -12.81
CA THR A 65 3.89 -0.34 -13.25
C THR A 65 3.00 -0.68 -12.07
N ASN A 66 1.81 -0.11 -12.03
CA ASN A 66 0.82 -0.40 -11.02
C ASN A 66 -0.58 -0.53 -11.61
N GLY A 67 -1.32 -1.51 -11.10
CA GLY A 67 -2.70 -1.77 -11.47
C GLY A 67 -3.53 -2.02 -10.22
N SER A 68 -4.74 -1.47 -10.19
CA SER A 68 -5.70 -1.74 -9.12
C SER A 68 -7.11 -1.90 -9.68
N ILE A 69 -7.85 -2.77 -9.03
CA ILE A 69 -9.30 -2.91 -9.19
C ILE A 69 -9.94 -2.84 -7.82
N SER A 70 -11.09 -2.20 -7.72
CA SER A 70 -11.86 -2.17 -6.48
C SER A 70 -13.35 -2.16 -6.75
N TYR A 71 -14.09 -2.68 -5.78
CA TYR A 71 -15.53 -2.62 -5.73
C TYR A 71 -15.96 -2.26 -4.32
N HIS A 72 -16.90 -1.33 -4.19
CA HIS A 72 -17.60 -1.09 -2.93
C HIS A 72 -19.04 -0.64 -3.16
N GLN A 73 -19.88 -0.87 -2.16
CA GLN A 73 -21.29 -0.46 -2.16
C GLN A 73 -21.77 -0.18 -0.73
N PRO A 74 -22.77 0.69 -0.55
CA PRO A 74 -23.47 0.81 0.72
C PRO A 74 -24.31 -0.45 0.97
N MET A 75 -24.38 -0.91 2.21
CA MET A 75 -25.29 -1.98 2.61
C MET A 75 -26.64 -1.39 3.00
N GLU A 76 -27.61 -1.40 2.09
CA GLU A 76 -28.92 -0.75 2.32
C GLU A 76 -29.66 -1.29 3.56
N SER A 77 -29.45 -2.56 3.92
CA SER A 77 -30.05 -3.18 5.10
C SER A 77 -29.43 -2.74 6.43
N LEU A 78 -28.25 -2.09 6.41
CA LEU A 78 -27.48 -1.71 7.60
C LEU A 78 -27.10 -0.23 7.54
N ARG A 79 -27.59 0.57 8.49
CA ARG A 79 -27.32 2.01 8.53
C ARG A 79 -25.82 2.29 8.68
N ASN A 80 -25.27 3.10 7.78
CA ASN A 80 -23.88 3.55 7.76
C ASN A 80 -22.84 2.43 7.65
N VAL A 81 -23.19 1.32 6.99
CA VAL A 81 -22.27 0.21 6.73
C VAL A 81 -22.01 0.12 5.23
N GLY A 82 -20.74 0.00 4.85
CA GLY A 82 -20.31 -0.25 3.48
C GLY A 82 -19.59 -1.60 3.38
N LEU A 83 -19.75 -2.28 2.26
CA LEU A 83 -19.00 -3.48 1.92
C LEU A 83 -18.19 -3.24 0.66
N GLY A 84 -16.94 -3.68 0.66
CA GLY A 84 -16.09 -3.58 -0.52
C GLY A 84 -14.77 -4.30 -0.33
N GLY A 85 -14.06 -4.44 -1.45
CA GLY A 85 -12.72 -5.00 -1.48
C GLY A 85 -11.94 -4.45 -2.68
N SER A 86 -10.62 -4.51 -2.56
CA SER A 86 -9.68 -4.12 -3.61
C SER A 86 -8.68 -5.22 -3.87
N ILE A 87 -8.04 -5.14 -5.03
CA ILE A 87 -6.80 -5.85 -5.31
C ILE A 87 -5.91 -4.84 -6.01
N PHE A 88 -4.68 -4.69 -5.54
CA PHE A 88 -3.67 -3.92 -6.24
C PHE A 88 -2.41 -4.74 -6.45
N ARG A 89 -1.75 -4.47 -7.57
CA ARG A 89 -0.50 -5.09 -7.96
C ARG A 89 0.46 -4.04 -8.44
N GLU A 90 1.67 -4.11 -7.93
CA GLU A 90 2.77 -3.24 -8.33
C GLU A 90 3.99 -4.06 -8.73
N SER A 91 4.72 -3.53 -9.70
CA SER A 91 6.00 -4.06 -10.17
C SER A 91 6.99 -2.91 -10.30
N ILE A 92 8.15 -3.05 -9.66
CA ILE A 92 9.24 -2.08 -9.68
C ILE A 92 10.55 -2.85 -9.85
N GLY A 93 11.15 -2.80 -11.04
CA GLY A 93 12.34 -3.57 -11.35
C GLY A 93 12.13 -5.08 -11.09
N PRO A 94 12.93 -5.73 -10.22
CA PRO A 94 12.76 -7.13 -9.87
C PRO A 94 11.69 -7.39 -8.79
N GLN A 95 11.13 -6.35 -8.18
CA GLN A 95 10.17 -6.50 -7.08
C GLN A 95 8.74 -6.51 -7.61
N ASN A 96 7.92 -7.43 -7.09
CA ASN A 96 6.49 -7.51 -7.35
C ASN A 96 5.75 -7.62 -6.03
N GLN A 97 4.71 -6.80 -5.87
CA GLN A 97 3.86 -6.81 -4.69
C GLN A 97 2.40 -6.91 -5.12
N THR A 98 1.63 -7.74 -4.43
CA THR A 98 0.18 -7.86 -4.62
C THR A 98 -0.47 -7.84 -3.25
N ALA A 99 -1.51 -7.05 -3.09
CA ALA A 99 -2.24 -6.93 -1.84
C ALA A 99 -3.74 -6.69 -2.10
N LEU A 100 -4.53 -6.90 -1.05
CA LEU A 100 -6.00 -6.85 -1.02
C LEU A 100 -6.46 -5.59 -0.29
#